data_AF-A0A832J3Y9-F1
#
_entry.id   AF-A0A832J3Y9-F1
#
_cell.length_a   1.000
_cell.length_b   1.000
_cell.length_c   1.000
_cell.angle_alpha   90.00
_cell.angle_beta   90.00
_cell.angle_gamma   90.00
#
_symmetry.space_group_name_H-M   'P 1'
#
loop_
_entity.id
_entity.type
_entity.pdbx_description
1 polymer ?
#
loop_
_entity_poly.entity_id
_entity_poly.type
_entity_poly.pdbx_seq_one_letter_code
_entity_poly.pdbx_strand_id
1 'polypeptide(L)' 'GYYDRTLKFLRLRRHWRKPRLVGIAYELQKFEQLPSQPWDIPLDAIVTEKSVYNIRQLKL' A
#
# COMPACT_ATOMS: atom_id res chain seq x y z
N GLY A 1 13.55 -3.14 -2.44
CA GLY A 1 13.75 -1.93 -1.62
C GLY A 1 13.92 -2.26 -0.14
N TYR A 2 14.39 -1.29 0.66
CA TYR A 2 14.46 -1.39 2.13
C TYR A 2 13.09 -1.73 2.73
N TYR A 3 12.03 -1.06 2.26
CA TYR A 3 10.66 -1.27 2.74
C TYR A 3 10.10 -2.65 2.39
N ASP A 4 10.37 -3.21 1.20
CA ASP A 4 9.93 -4.56 0.84
C ASP A 4 10.50 -5.61 1.79
N ARG A 5 11.76 -5.44 2.22
CA ARG A 5 12.41 -6.35 3.17
C ARG A 5 11.85 -6.17 4.57
N THR A 6 11.75 -4.93 5.02
CA THR A 6 11.30 -4.58 6.38
C THR A 6 9.83 -4.91 6.62
N LEU A 7 8.98 -4.77 5.61
CA LEU A 7 7.53 -4.99 5.73
C LEU A 7 7.06 -6.35 5.21
N LYS A 8 7.97 -7.20 4.70
CA LYS A 8 7.65 -8.54 4.14
C LYS A 8 6.80 -9.39 5.08
N PHE A 9 7.01 -9.27 6.38
CA PHE A 9 6.27 -10.02 7.40
C PHE A 9 4.75 -9.75 7.37
N LEU A 10 4.31 -8.60 6.83
CA LEU A 10 2.90 -8.27 6.66
C LEU A 10 2.19 -9.13 5.60
N ARG A 11 2.93 -9.66 4.60
CA ARG A 11 2.38 -10.64 3.64
C ARG A 11 2.17 -12.02 4.28
N LEU A 12 2.99 -12.37 5.28
CA LEU A 12 3.02 -13.70 5.89
C LEU A 12 2.06 -13.84 7.09
N ARG A 13 1.69 -12.73 7.75
CA ARG A 13 0.77 -12.76 8.89
C ARG A 13 -0.67 -13.00 8.47
N ARG A 14 -1.21 -14.16 8.82
CA ARG A 14 -2.64 -14.54 8.69
C ARG A 14 -3.47 -14.24 9.96
N HIS A 15 -2.90 -13.54 10.94
CA HIS A 15 -3.60 -13.21 12.19
C HIS A 15 -4.71 -12.19 11.96
N TRP A 16 -5.79 -12.33 12.72
CA TRP A 16 -7.00 -11.50 12.65
C TRP A 16 -6.73 -10.01 12.94
N ARG A 17 -5.66 -9.71 13.70
CA ARG A 17 -5.19 -8.36 14.00
C ARG A 17 -3.82 -8.11 13.36
N LYS A 18 -3.81 -7.69 12.09
CA LYS A 18 -2.61 -7.18 11.42
C LYS A 18 -2.66 -5.65 11.34
N PRO A 19 -1.51 -4.95 11.48
CA PRO A 19 -1.49 -3.50 11.34
C PRO A 19 -1.89 -3.10 9.91
N ARG A 20 -2.49 -1.92 9.78
CA ARG A 20 -2.81 -1.31 8.49
C ARG A 20 -1.57 -0.63 7.95
N LEU A 21 -1.27 -0.84 6.67
CA LEU A 21 -0.16 -0.17 6.00
C LEU A 21 -0.70 1.02 5.22
N VAL A 22 -0.40 2.24 5.66
CA VAL A 22 -0.89 3.47 5.03
C VAL A 22 0.30 4.26 4.49
N GLY A 23 0.27 4.60 3.21
CA GLY A 23 1.25 5.48 2.58
C GLY A 23 0.87 6.94 2.70
N ILE A 24 1.86 7.82 2.79
CA ILE A 24 1.70 9.26 2.67
C ILE A 24 2.38 9.67 1.38
N ALA A 25 1.68 10.42 0.55
CA ALA A 25 2.18 10.91 -0.73
C ALA A 25 1.54 12.26 -1.05
N TYR A 26 2.12 13.00 -1.99
CA TYR A 26 1.44 14.16 -2.57
C TYR A 26 0.48 13.73 -3.68
N GLU A 27 -0.60 14.49 -3.88
CA GLU A 27 -1.55 14.22 -4.98
C GLU A 27 -0.86 14.24 -6.36
N LEU A 28 0.19 15.06 -6.51
CA LEU A 28 1.03 15.13 -7.71
C LEU A 28 1.66 13.76 -8.09
N GLN A 29 1.84 12.87 -7.12
CA GLN A 29 2.46 11.55 -7.32
C GLN A 29 1.43 10.48 -7.75
N LYS A 30 0.17 10.88 -7.98
CA LYS A 30 -0.88 9.99 -8.45
C LYS A 30 -0.77 9.81 -9.96
N PHE A 31 -0.57 8.56 -10.37
CA PHE A 31 -0.58 8.15 -11.77
C PHE A 31 -1.62 7.05 -12.00
N GLU A 32 -2.17 6.97 -13.20
CA GLU A 32 -3.15 5.93 -13.57
C GLU A 32 -2.54 4.52 -13.51
N GLN A 33 -1.27 4.40 -13.90
CA GLN A 33 -0.54 3.14 -13.87
C GLN A 33 0.91 3.37 -13.43
N LEU A 34 1.35 2.57 -12.47
CA LEU A 34 2.75 2.44 -12.11
C LEU A 34 3.23 1.03 -12.45
N PRO A 35 4.51 0.86 -12.83
CA PRO A 35 5.09 -0.46 -12.99
C PRO A 35 5.07 -1.19 -11.64
N SER A 36 4.25 -2.23 -11.53
CA SER A 36 4.21 -3.08 -10.34
C SER A 36 5.27 -4.17 -10.43
N GLN A 37 6.01 -4.38 -9.36
CA GLN A 37 6.98 -5.47 -9.24
C GLN A 37 6.40 -6.57 -8.33
N PRO A 38 6.71 -7.87 -8.58
CA PRO A 38 6.15 -8.99 -7.81
C PRO A 38 6.48 -8.97 -6.31
N TRP A 39 7.52 -8.23 -5.91
CA TRP A 39 7.95 -8.07 -4.54
C TRP A 39 7.34 -6.86 -3.84
N ASP A 40 6.58 -6.02 -4.54
CA ASP A 40 5.90 -4.87 -3.94
C ASP A 40 4.88 -5.33 -2.90
N ILE A 41 4.73 -4.53 -1.85
CA ILE A 41 3.77 -4.79 -0.78
C ILE A 41 2.61 -3.82 -0.96
N PRO A 42 1.37 -4.31 -1.19
CA PRO A 42 0.22 -3.44 -1.38
C PRO A 42 -0.08 -2.68 -0.09
N LEU A 43 -0.27 -1.37 -0.22
CA LEU A 43 -0.78 -0.52 0.84
C LEU A 43 -2.29 -0.76 1.02
N ASP A 44 -2.78 -0.41 2.20
CA ASP A 44 -4.21 -0.49 2.53
C ASP A 44 -4.93 0.79 2.15
N ALA A 45 -4.23 1.92 2.33
CA ALA A 45 -4.66 3.23 1.88
C ALA A 45 -3.45 4.12 1.55
N ILE A 46 -3.69 5.18 0.79
CA ILE A 46 -2.77 6.29 0.58
C ILE A 46 -3.47 7.58 1.00
N VAL A 47 -2.80 8.38 1.81
CA VAL A 47 -3.27 9.71 2.21
C VAL A 47 -2.46 10.76 1.46
N THR A 48 -3.17 11.69 0.83
CA THR A 48 -2.59 12.88 0.21
C THR A 48 -3.09 14.14 0.91
N GLU A 49 -2.55 15.29 0.51
CA GLU A 49 -3.05 16.58 0.97
C GLU A 49 -4.49 16.88 0.50
N LYS A 50 -5.02 16.10 -0.47
CA LYS A 50 -6.36 16.30 -1.04
C LYS A 50 -7.37 15.20 -0.68
N SER A 51 -6.94 13.97 -0.45
CA SER A 51 -7.86 12.83 -0.29
C SER A 51 -7.23 11.62 0.41
N VAL A 52 -8.09 10.66 0.77
CA VAL A 52 -7.69 9.32 1.24
C VAL A 52 -8.17 8.27 0.23
N TYR A 53 -7.21 7.56 -0.36
CA TYR A 53 -7.44 6.50 -1.34
C TYR A 53 -7.35 5.13 -0.69
N ASN A 54 -8.47 4.41 -0.58
CA ASN A 54 -8.49 3.04 -0.07
C ASN A 54 -8.19 2.02 -1.20
N ILE A 55 -7.10 1.27 -1.07
CA ILE A 55 -6.64 0.34 -2.13
C ILE A 55 -7.32 -1.04 -2.01
N ARG A 56 -7.71 -1.45 -0.80
CA ARG A 56 -8.34 -2.76 -0.56
C ARG A 56 -9.78 -2.91 -1.08
N GLN A 57 -10.38 -1.88 -1.67
CA GLN A 57 -11.76 -1.92 -2.18
C GLN A 57 -11.88 -2.33 -3.64
N LEU A 58 -10.77 -2.53 -4.37
CA LEU A 58 -10.78 -3.13 -5.69
C LEU A 58 -10.71 -4.65 -5.58
N LYS A 59 -11.85 -5.26 -5.24
CA LYS A 59 -12.14 -6.66 -5.54
C LYS A 59 -13.42 -6.70 -6.35
N LEU A 60 -13.26 -6.74 -7.67
CA LEU A 60 -14.19 -7.41 -8.57
C LEU A 60 -13.40 -8.56 -9.21
#